data_AF-A0A3M0CZJ8-F1
#
_entry.id   AF-A0A3M0CZJ8-F1
#
_cell.length_a   1.000
_cell.length_b   1.000
_cell.length_c   1.000
_cell.angle_alpha   90.00
_cell.angle_beta   90.00
_cell.angle_gamma   90.00
#
_symmetry.space_group_name_H-M   'P 1'
#
loop_
_entity.id
_entity.type
_entity.pdbx_description
1 polymer ?
#
loop_
_entity_poly.entity_id
_entity_poly.type
_entity_poly.pdbx_seq_one_letter_code
_entity_poly.pdbx_strand_id
1 'polypeptide(L)'
;MSTDNLEVSKTGQEKGESVFDTRSLKEIYEEIQNTYLADNRPWVIGYSGGKDSTTALQLIWYAIEDLPEEKRNKPIYVISSDTLVETPKIVNHIVSTLENINEYAEKKNLPFTAHKVTPKVDDSFWVNLIGRGYPAPNQNFRWCTERLKIDPADRFIENKVSEHGEVIVVLGARKAESATREQVMEMHSIDGSVLSRHNKFANAFVYTPIEDWIVDDVWTYLIQAVENPWGKNNRDLAALYQEADDECPMVIDTKTPSCGNSRFGCWTCTVVSEDKAMQNMIDEGEDWMEPLLEFRDFLKETQDPEKKPKFRQVKGRQHGYVKEKTNGSDGIIPRAHKFEFCKDLLRKLLETQKEVNESLPEDEEMELIREEEIREIRRLWREERADWADSVPKIYNEVMDDNLNWVHDDLGSFGEMEAEVLNEVCEDHDVQPELIKRLLDTEFQHYGMKRRASIYSEIDKVMREDWRDLEEIVSEIEGEDRIEAWQYDGIGGT
;
A
#
# COMPACT_ATOMS: atom_id res chain seq x y z
N MET A 1 36.58 -18.64 -29.57
CA MET A 1 35.67 -17.48 -29.46
C MET A 1 35.03 -17.61 -28.11
N SER A 2 35.47 -16.75 -27.19
CA SER A 2 35.25 -16.86 -25.75
C SER A 2 33.80 -16.54 -25.43
N THR A 3 33.17 -17.41 -24.65
CA THR A 3 31.91 -17.18 -23.97
C THR A 3 32.16 -16.25 -22.79
N ASP A 4 31.58 -15.06 -22.85
CA ASP A 4 31.55 -14.09 -21.76
C ASP A 4 30.70 -14.66 -20.60
N ASN A 5 31.35 -14.89 -19.47
CA ASN A 5 30.68 -15.13 -18.19
C ASN A 5 30.29 -13.77 -17.61
N LEU A 6 28.97 -13.57 -17.48
CA LEU A 6 28.34 -12.54 -16.67
C LEU A 6 28.81 -12.68 -15.22
N GLU A 7 29.60 -11.72 -14.74
CA GLU A 7 29.84 -11.55 -13.31
C GLU A 7 28.54 -11.08 -12.64
N VAL A 8 28.03 -11.93 -11.76
CA VAL A 8 26.97 -11.62 -10.80
C VAL A 8 27.48 -10.51 -9.89
N SER A 9 26.84 -9.34 -9.96
CA SER A 9 27.15 -8.17 -9.14
C SER A 9 26.99 -8.51 -7.65
N LYS A 10 28.08 -8.39 -6.88
CA LYS A 10 28.07 -8.38 -5.42
C LYS A 10 27.30 -7.15 -4.93
N THR A 11 26.06 -7.35 -4.50
CA THR A 11 25.24 -6.37 -3.76
C THR A 11 25.62 -6.41 -2.28
N GLY A 12 26.03 -5.28 -1.69
CA GLY A 12 26.24 -5.19 -0.24
C GLY A 12 27.20 -4.11 0.29
N GLN A 13 27.84 -3.31 -0.57
CA GLN A 13 28.54 -2.10 -0.12
C GLN A 13 27.94 -0.90 -0.85
N GLU A 14 27.15 -0.10 -0.14
CA GLU A 14 26.91 1.29 -0.56
C GLU A 14 28.28 1.98 -0.63
N LYS A 15 28.71 2.38 -1.82
CA LYS A 15 29.97 3.10 -2.01
C LYS A 15 29.77 4.56 -1.57
N GLY A 16 30.57 5.03 -0.61
CA GLY A 16 30.62 6.43 -0.18
C GLY A 16 31.66 6.65 0.92
N GLU A 17 32.11 7.89 1.10
CA GLU A 17 32.87 8.31 2.28
C GLU A 17 31.90 8.63 3.43
N SER A 18 32.28 8.37 4.68
CA SER A 18 31.43 8.68 5.83
C SER A 18 31.22 10.20 5.93
N VAL A 19 29.99 10.63 6.18
CA VAL A 19 29.70 12.06 6.41
C VAL A 19 30.46 12.58 7.62
N PHE A 20 30.74 11.73 8.61
CA PHE A 20 31.42 12.09 9.84
C PHE A 20 32.92 12.34 9.68
N ASP A 21 33.52 11.93 8.55
CA ASP A 21 34.90 12.27 8.21
C ASP A 21 35.05 13.73 7.76
N THR A 22 33.96 14.34 7.27
CA THR A 22 33.97 15.69 6.69
C THR A 22 33.17 16.70 7.49
N ARG A 23 32.16 16.25 8.25
CA ARG A 23 31.26 17.09 9.03
C ARG A 23 31.07 16.54 10.43
N SER A 24 31.13 17.43 11.41
CA SER A 24 30.72 17.12 12.78
C SER A 24 29.19 17.14 12.92
N LEU A 25 28.66 16.37 13.89
CA LEU A 25 27.23 16.39 14.20
C LEU A 25 26.71 17.80 14.54
N LYS A 26 27.56 18.63 15.15
CA LYS A 26 27.25 20.02 15.46
C LYS A 26 27.01 20.85 14.19
N GLU A 27 27.84 20.68 13.15
CA GLU A 27 27.66 21.38 11.87
C GLU A 27 26.39 20.92 11.14
N ILE A 28 25.97 19.67 11.34
CA ILE A 28 24.69 19.16 10.83
C ILE A 28 23.52 19.82 11.56
N TYR A 29 23.56 19.90 12.89
CA TYR A 29 22.55 20.62 13.67
C TYR A 29 22.49 22.12 13.33
N GLU A 30 23.63 22.77 13.16
CA GLU A 30 23.69 24.18 12.75
C GLU A 30 23.07 24.41 11.36
N GLU A 31 23.27 23.51 10.40
CA GLU A 31 22.60 23.57 9.09
C GLU A 31 21.07 23.46 9.23
N ILE A 32 20.59 22.49 10.01
CA ILE A 32 19.15 22.30 10.26
C ILE A 32 18.56 23.55 10.92
N GLN A 33 19.23 24.09 11.94
CA GLN A 33 18.81 25.31 12.64
C GLN A 33 18.78 26.52 11.69
N ASN A 34 19.81 26.71 10.87
CA ASN A 34 19.86 27.80 9.89
C ASN A 34 18.70 27.68 8.88
N THR A 35 18.42 26.46 8.40
CA THR A 35 17.32 26.20 7.47
C THR A 35 15.97 26.44 8.14
N TYR A 36 15.80 26.00 9.38
CA TYR A 36 14.58 26.22 10.15
C TYR A 36 14.33 27.71 10.45
N LEU A 37 15.37 28.51 10.70
CA LEU A 37 15.24 29.94 11.00
C LEU A 37 15.18 30.84 9.75
N ALA A 38 15.46 30.32 8.55
CA ALA A 38 15.54 31.10 7.32
C ALA A 38 14.19 31.71 6.89
N ASP A 39 13.07 31.12 7.28
CA ASP A 39 11.72 31.53 6.90
C ASP A 39 10.67 31.07 7.93
N ASN A 40 9.37 31.22 7.63
CA ASN A 40 8.26 30.79 8.48
C ASN A 40 7.44 29.61 7.91
N ARG A 41 7.91 28.95 6.84
CA ARG A 41 7.21 27.82 6.23
C ARG A 41 7.19 26.64 7.20
N PRO A 42 6.03 26.03 7.51
CA PRO A 42 5.97 24.87 8.39
C PRO A 42 6.68 23.68 7.74
N TRP A 43 7.19 22.79 8.59
CA TRP A 43 7.86 21.58 8.15
C TRP A 43 6.91 20.38 8.25
N VAL A 44 6.92 19.51 7.24
CA VAL A 44 6.17 18.25 7.22
C VAL A 44 7.18 17.12 7.07
N ILE A 45 7.44 16.39 8.15
CA ILE A 45 8.41 15.29 8.19
C ILE A 45 7.68 13.98 7.88
N GLY A 46 8.08 13.32 6.79
CA GLY A 46 7.61 11.97 6.47
C GLY A 46 8.30 10.93 7.35
N TYR A 47 7.56 10.29 8.24
CA TYR A 47 8.06 9.29 9.17
C TYR A 47 7.47 7.90 8.89
N SER A 48 8.33 6.92 8.61
CA SER A 48 7.90 5.56 8.25
C SER A 48 8.22 4.50 9.32
N GLY A 49 8.78 4.90 10.46
CA GLY A 49 9.28 3.96 11.48
C GLY A 49 10.59 3.24 11.10
N GLY A 50 11.15 3.51 9.92
CA GLY A 50 12.41 2.92 9.47
C GLY A 50 13.63 3.68 9.97
N LYS A 51 14.83 3.09 9.80
CA LYS A 51 16.12 3.68 10.24
C LYS A 51 16.34 5.10 9.71
N ASP A 52 16.15 5.32 8.41
CA ASP A 52 16.49 6.59 7.76
C ASP A 52 15.53 7.71 8.20
N SER A 53 14.22 7.43 8.24
CA SER A 53 13.20 8.38 8.70
C SER A 53 13.32 8.69 10.20
N THR A 54 13.75 7.72 11.01
CA THR A 54 14.01 7.91 12.44
C THR A 54 15.22 8.82 12.64
N THR A 55 16.32 8.59 11.92
CA THR A 55 17.50 9.45 11.96
C THR A 55 17.17 10.88 11.56
N ALA A 56 16.47 11.09 10.43
CA ALA A 56 16.07 12.42 9.99
C ALA A 56 15.23 13.16 11.05
N LEU A 57 14.26 12.47 11.65
CA LEU A 57 13.44 13.06 12.71
C LEU A 57 14.24 13.37 13.98
N GLN A 58 15.13 12.47 14.42
CA GLN A 58 15.98 12.70 15.58
C GLN A 58 16.95 13.88 15.38
N LEU A 59 17.56 13.98 14.19
CA LEU A 59 18.44 15.10 13.85
C LEU A 59 17.70 16.44 13.96
N ILE A 60 16.49 16.50 13.42
CA ILE A 60 15.66 17.72 13.49
C ILE A 60 15.21 17.97 14.93
N TRP A 61 14.77 16.95 15.65
CA TRP A 61 14.37 17.08 17.04
C TRP A 61 15.46 17.73 17.89
N TYR A 62 16.68 17.18 17.87
CA TYR A 62 17.79 17.70 18.65
C TYR A 62 18.23 19.10 18.20
N ALA A 63 18.29 19.34 16.88
CA ALA A 63 18.61 20.67 16.37
C ALA A 63 17.61 21.74 16.85
N ILE A 64 16.32 21.43 16.94
CA ILE A 64 15.30 22.37 17.42
C ILE A 64 15.27 22.46 18.94
N GLU A 65 15.51 21.35 19.66
CA GLU A 65 15.63 21.33 21.12
C GLU A 65 16.81 22.19 21.60
N ASP A 66 17.90 22.25 20.84
CA ASP A 66 19.08 23.08 21.16
C ASP A 66 18.88 24.58 20.89
N LEU A 67 17.83 24.99 20.17
CA LEU A 67 17.52 26.41 19.95
C LEU A 67 16.93 27.06 21.21
N PRO A 68 17.12 28.38 21.44
CA PRO A 68 16.37 29.11 22.46
C PRO A 68 14.86 29.00 22.23
N GLU A 69 14.07 28.88 23.29
CA GLU A 69 12.62 28.67 23.26
C GLU A 69 11.90 29.74 22.41
N GLU A 70 12.35 30.99 22.46
CA GLU A 70 11.77 32.11 21.71
C GLU A 70 11.94 31.99 20.20
N LYS A 71 12.80 31.08 19.73
CA LYS A 71 13.02 30.82 18.30
C LYS A 71 12.26 29.59 17.80
N ARG A 72 11.60 28.84 18.68
CA ARG A 72 10.91 27.57 18.35
C ARG A 72 9.45 27.77 17.91
N ASN A 73 9.18 28.79 17.09
CA ASN A 73 7.79 29.21 16.78
C ASN A 73 7.19 28.58 15.52
N LYS A 74 7.99 27.90 14.69
CA LYS A 74 7.54 27.35 13.41
C LYS A 74 6.99 25.93 13.63
N PRO A 75 5.74 25.65 13.22
CA PRO A 75 5.16 24.31 13.35
C PRO A 75 5.94 23.24 12.58
N ILE A 76 6.12 22.09 13.22
CA ILE A 76 6.69 20.88 12.63
C ILE A 76 5.67 19.76 12.75
N TYR A 77 5.17 19.29 11.62
CA TYR A 77 4.23 18.18 11.52
C TYR A 77 4.99 16.90 11.21
N VAL A 78 4.92 15.91 12.08
CA VAL A 78 5.41 14.55 11.78
C VAL A 78 4.22 13.75 11.26
N ILE A 79 4.32 13.20 10.06
CA ILE A 79 3.26 12.39 9.48
C ILE A 79 3.72 10.96 9.25
N SER A 80 2.88 10.00 9.61
CA SER A 80 3.11 8.59 9.27
C SER A 80 1.91 8.01 8.55
N SER A 81 2.17 7.35 7.43
CA SER A 81 1.13 6.72 6.61
C SER A 81 0.82 5.34 7.14
N ASP A 82 -0.39 5.15 7.63
CA ASP A 82 -0.94 3.87 8.02
C ASP A 82 -1.71 3.28 6.83
N THR A 83 -1.19 2.18 6.28
CA THR A 83 -1.79 1.52 5.12
C THR A 83 -2.99 0.65 5.48
N LEU A 84 -3.27 0.47 6.78
CA LEU A 84 -4.32 -0.39 7.33
C LEU A 84 -4.13 -1.89 7.08
N VAL A 85 -2.97 -2.27 6.53
CA VAL A 85 -2.56 -3.66 6.29
C VAL A 85 -1.12 -3.90 6.73
N GLU A 86 -0.57 -3.02 7.57
CA GLU A 86 0.71 -3.25 8.26
C GLU A 86 0.56 -4.36 9.31
N THR A 87 1.63 -5.09 9.62
CA THR A 87 1.60 -6.08 10.71
C THR A 87 1.31 -5.41 12.07
N PRO A 88 0.55 -6.03 12.99
CA PRO A 88 0.19 -5.41 14.28
C PRO A 88 1.38 -4.88 15.10
N LYS A 89 2.52 -5.59 15.12
CA LYS A 89 3.78 -5.12 15.75
C LYS A 89 4.21 -3.75 15.21
N ILE A 90 4.07 -3.52 13.91
CA ILE A 90 4.41 -2.26 13.23
C ILE A 90 3.37 -1.18 13.55
N VAL A 91 2.08 -1.51 13.49
CA VAL A 91 1.00 -0.58 13.83
C VAL A 91 1.19 -0.05 15.25
N ASN A 92 1.37 -0.96 16.22
CA ASN A 92 1.59 -0.61 17.63
C ASN A 92 2.88 0.20 17.81
N HIS A 93 3.96 -0.17 17.10
CA HIS A 93 5.19 0.60 17.13
C HIS A 93 5.00 2.03 16.61
N ILE A 94 4.34 2.22 15.47
CA ILE A 94 4.11 3.54 14.89
C ILE A 94 3.19 4.36 15.79
N VAL A 95 2.04 3.81 16.22
CA VAL A 95 1.08 4.51 17.08
C VAL A 95 1.76 5.00 18.37
N SER A 96 2.41 4.10 19.11
CA SER A 96 3.12 4.48 20.34
C SER A 96 4.27 5.45 20.09
N THR A 97 4.95 5.40 18.92
CA THR A 97 5.96 6.41 18.58
C THR A 97 5.33 7.80 18.39
N LEU A 98 4.22 7.90 17.65
CA LEU A 98 3.55 9.19 17.42
C LEU A 98 2.99 9.78 18.72
N GLU A 99 2.43 8.93 19.59
CA GLU A 99 1.97 9.33 20.93
C GLU A 99 3.14 9.87 21.78
N ASN A 100 4.24 9.14 21.85
CA ASN A 100 5.43 9.59 22.57
C ASN A 100 6.00 10.89 22.00
N ILE A 101 6.05 11.06 20.68
CA ILE A 101 6.49 12.30 20.03
C ILE A 101 5.64 13.46 20.50
N ASN A 102 4.31 13.31 20.49
CA ASN A 102 3.39 14.35 20.97
C ASN A 102 3.58 14.66 22.46
N GLU A 103 3.66 13.63 23.30
CA GLU A 103 3.84 13.79 24.75
C GLU A 103 5.16 14.47 25.10
N TYR A 104 6.26 14.05 24.48
CA TYR A 104 7.58 14.65 24.73
C TYR A 104 7.71 16.05 24.14
N ALA A 105 7.03 16.32 23.01
CA ALA A 105 7.00 17.67 22.43
C ALA A 105 6.30 18.64 23.38
N GLU A 106 5.16 18.24 23.96
CA GLU A 106 4.45 19.03 24.95
C GLU A 106 5.30 19.24 26.22
N LYS A 107 5.88 18.18 26.79
CA LYS A 107 6.74 18.25 27.98
C LYS A 107 7.94 19.20 27.82
N LYS A 108 8.52 19.26 26.62
CA LYS A 108 9.72 20.06 26.32
C LYS A 108 9.41 21.40 25.64
N ASN A 109 8.13 21.74 25.47
CA ASN A 109 7.64 22.89 24.71
C ASN A 109 8.30 23.01 23.33
N LEU A 110 8.27 21.93 22.56
CA LEU A 110 8.77 21.85 21.19
C LEU A 110 7.61 21.93 20.20
N PRO A 111 7.80 22.55 19.02
CA PRO A 111 6.72 22.82 18.06
C PRO A 111 6.38 21.60 17.19
N PHE A 112 6.50 20.39 17.72
CA PHE A 112 6.21 19.15 16.99
C PHE A 112 4.78 18.69 17.27
N THR A 113 4.09 18.25 16.22
CA THR A 113 2.84 17.49 16.34
C THR A 113 2.87 16.31 15.39
N ALA A 114 2.56 15.12 15.89
CA ALA A 114 2.60 13.87 15.17
C ALA A 114 1.19 13.42 14.79
N HIS A 115 0.99 13.07 13.52
CA HIS A 115 -0.29 12.75 12.92
C HIS A 115 -0.21 11.44 12.12
N LYS A 116 -1.20 10.58 12.32
CA LYS A 116 -1.41 9.42 11.46
C LYS A 116 -2.24 9.83 10.25
N VAL A 117 -1.83 9.44 9.05
CA VAL A 117 -2.61 9.64 7.81
C VAL A 117 -3.00 8.28 7.24
N THR A 118 -4.24 8.15 6.78
CA THR A 118 -4.80 6.89 6.26
C THR A 118 -5.33 7.06 4.83
N PRO A 119 -5.40 5.98 4.04
CA PRO A 119 -6.10 5.99 2.75
C PRO A 119 -7.59 6.32 2.93
N LYS A 120 -8.19 6.87 1.89
CA LYS A 120 -9.65 6.93 1.80
C LYS A 120 -10.16 5.50 1.71
N VAL A 121 -11.38 5.24 2.17
CA VAL A 121 -12.04 3.92 2.05
C VAL A 121 -11.99 3.42 0.61
N ASP A 122 -12.29 4.29 -0.36
CA ASP A 122 -12.24 3.94 -1.78
C ASP A 122 -10.83 3.53 -2.27
N ASP A 123 -9.78 4.05 -1.64
CA ASP A 123 -8.39 3.75 -1.99
C ASP A 123 -7.80 2.57 -1.18
N SER A 124 -8.57 1.99 -0.25
CA SER A 124 -8.08 0.97 0.67
C SER A 124 -7.66 -0.31 -0.05
N PHE A 125 -6.87 -1.14 0.65
CA PHE A 125 -6.33 -2.37 0.07
C PHE A 125 -7.46 -3.32 -0.35
N TRP A 126 -8.42 -3.58 0.53
CA TRP A 126 -9.49 -4.54 0.28
C TRP A 126 -10.52 -4.04 -0.73
N VAL A 127 -10.86 -2.75 -0.71
CA VAL A 127 -11.77 -2.18 -1.72
C VAL A 127 -11.16 -2.31 -3.12
N ASN A 128 -9.85 -2.12 -3.28
CA ASN A 128 -9.19 -2.31 -4.57
C ASN A 128 -8.99 -3.79 -4.94
N LEU A 129 -8.52 -4.63 -4.01
CA LEU A 129 -8.22 -6.05 -4.28
C LEU A 129 -9.51 -6.87 -4.50
N ILE A 130 -10.49 -6.73 -3.62
CA ILE A 130 -11.74 -7.52 -3.58
C ILE A 130 -12.86 -6.77 -4.30
N GLY A 131 -13.12 -5.51 -3.95
CA GLY A 131 -14.19 -4.71 -4.56
C GLY A 131 -13.97 -4.50 -6.05
N ARG A 132 -12.79 -4.01 -6.43
CA ARG A 132 -12.44 -3.79 -7.84
C ARG A 132 -11.86 -5.02 -8.53
N GLY A 133 -11.41 -6.03 -7.79
CA GLY A 133 -10.72 -7.17 -8.38
C GLY A 133 -9.34 -6.82 -8.92
N TYR A 134 -8.64 -5.87 -8.33
CA TYR A 134 -7.25 -5.62 -8.73
C TYR A 134 -6.39 -6.85 -8.38
N PRO A 135 -5.45 -7.23 -9.27
CA PRO A 135 -4.51 -8.27 -8.92
C PRO A 135 -3.63 -7.81 -7.75
N ALA A 136 -3.20 -8.77 -6.93
CA ALA A 136 -2.27 -8.49 -5.84
C ALA A 136 -1.00 -7.76 -6.35
N PRO A 137 -0.43 -6.82 -5.57
CA PRO A 137 0.71 -6.02 -6.01
C PRO A 137 1.94 -6.87 -6.37
N ASN A 138 2.63 -6.51 -7.46
CA ASN A 138 3.88 -7.15 -7.85
C ASN A 138 4.92 -6.09 -8.24
N GLN A 139 6.13 -6.52 -8.59
CA GLN A 139 7.25 -5.62 -8.93
C GLN A 139 6.89 -4.54 -9.97
N ASN A 140 6.07 -4.88 -10.96
CA ASN A 140 5.70 -4.01 -12.08
C ASN A 140 4.33 -3.32 -11.89
N PHE A 141 3.51 -3.78 -10.95
CA PHE A 141 2.17 -3.27 -10.71
C PHE A 141 1.95 -3.05 -9.21
N ARG A 142 2.55 -1.96 -8.70
CA ARG A 142 2.56 -1.57 -7.28
C ARG A 142 1.54 -0.48 -6.98
N TRP A 143 0.27 -0.75 -7.26
CA TRP A 143 -0.82 0.22 -7.08
C TRP A 143 -1.01 0.65 -5.61
N CYS A 144 -0.58 -0.18 -4.66
CA CYS A 144 -0.68 0.08 -3.22
C CYS A 144 0.22 1.21 -2.72
N THR A 145 1.41 1.40 -3.31
CA THR A 145 2.35 2.45 -2.88
C THR A 145 1.74 3.84 -3.05
N GLU A 146 1.18 4.11 -4.23
CA GLU A 146 0.55 5.39 -4.54
C GLU A 146 -0.65 5.63 -3.63
N ARG A 147 -1.63 4.72 -3.64
CA ARG A 147 -2.91 4.87 -2.94
C ARG A 147 -2.83 4.85 -1.42
N LEU A 148 -2.02 3.95 -0.87
CA LEU A 148 -1.98 3.69 0.57
C LEU A 148 -0.89 4.50 1.29
N LYS A 149 0.17 4.94 0.59
CA LYS A 149 1.29 5.67 1.22
C LYS A 149 1.43 7.10 0.71
N ILE A 150 1.42 7.31 -0.61
CA ILE A 150 1.70 8.63 -1.18
C ILE A 150 0.46 9.54 -1.08
N ASP A 151 -0.70 9.09 -1.57
CA ASP A 151 -1.92 9.91 -1.61
C ASP A 151 -2.40 10.41 -0.23
N PRO A 152 -2.30 9.63 0.87
CA PRO A 152 -2.62 10.12 2.21
C PRO A 152 -1.69 11.25 2.68
N ALA A 153 -0.39 11.11 2.45
CA ALA A 153 0.60 12.12 2.78
C ALA A 153 0.43 13.37 1.92
N ASP A 154 0.20 13.19 0.62
CA ASP A 154 -0.06 14.26 -0.34
C ASP A 154 -1.28 15.09 0.06
N ARG A 155 -2.38 14.46 0.46
CA ARG A 155 -3.56 15.20 0.97
C ARG A 155 -3.23 16.04 2.19
N PHE A 156 -2.40 15.53 3.11
CA PHE A 156 -1.96 16.30 4.27
C PHE A 156 -1.11 17.50 3.86
N ILE A 157 -0.17 17.29 2.93
CA ILE A 157 0.69 18.35 2.37
C ILE A 157 -0.16 19.41 1.66
N GLU A 158 -1.10 19.02 0.79
CA GLU A 158 -2.01 19.92 0.08
C GLU A 158 -2.84 20.78 1.05
N ASN A 159 -3.34 20.17 2.13
CA ASN A 159 -4.08 20.89 3.17
C ASN A 159 -3.18 21.94 3.86
N LYS A 160 -1.92 21.59 4.18
CA LYS A 160 -0.97 22.53 4.80
C LYS A 160 -0.46 23.61 3.86
N VAL A 161 -0.28 23.31 2.57
CA VAL A 161 -0.02 24.31 1.53
C VAL A 161 -1.21 25.27 1.42
N SER A 162 -2.44 24.77 1.48
CA SER A 162 -3.63 25.62 1.44
C SER A 162 -3.77 26.53 2.67
N GLU A 163 -3.34 26.05 3.84
CA GLU A 163 -3.38 26.79 5.11
C GLU A 163 -2.25 27.84 5.21
N HIS A 164 -1.03 27.50 4.79
CA HIS A 164 0.18 28.30 5.04
C HIS A 164 0.81 28.92 3.78
N GLY A 165 0.29 28.61 2.59
CA GLY A 165 0.80 29.06 1.30
C GLY A 165 1.94 28.20 0.75
N GLU A 166 2.97 27.93 1.56
CA GLU A 166 4.12 27.10 1.20
C GLU A 166 4.54 26.19 2.39
N VAL A 167 5.14 25.04 2.09
CA VAL A 167 5.64 24.09 3.11
C VAL A 167 7.01 23.53 2.75
N ILE A 168 7.74 23.03 3.74
CA ILE A 168 8.97 22.26 3.54
C ILE A 168 8.69 20.81 3.96
N VAL A 169 8.81 19.88 3.03
CA VAL A 169 8.67 18.44 3.26
C VAL A 169 10.05 17.87 3.58
N VAL A 170 10.20 17.22 4.73
CA VAL A 170 11.46 16.58 5.12
C VAL A 170 11.36 15.08 4.86
N LEU A 171 12.36 14.53 4.16
CA LEU A 171 12.45 13.10 3.86
C LEU A 171 13.80 12.53 4.31
N GLY A 172 13.78 11.31 4.84
CA GLY A 172 14.98 10.52 5.12
C GLY A 172 15.50 9.79 3.88
N ALA A 173 15.72 10.50 2.77
CA ALA A 173 16.25 9.92 1.53
C ALA A 173 17.75 10.12 1.41
N ARG A 174 18.47 9.17 0.79
CA ARG A 174 19.93 9.20 0.63
C ARG A 174 20.34 8.91 -0.82
N LYS A 175 21.35 9.59 -1.35
CA LYS A 175 21.90 9.34 -2.69
C LYS A 175 22.45 7.92 -2.84
N ALA A 176 23.09 7.43 -1.78
CA ALA A 176 23.73 6.12 -1.74
C ALA A 176 22.75 4.93 -1.89
N GLU A 177 21.43 5.16 -1.79
CA GLU A 177 20.42 4.10 -1.96
C GLU A 177 20.35 3.55 -3.39
N SER A 178 20.50 4.39 -4.42
CA SER A 178 20.60 3.95 -5.83
C SER A 178 20.98 5.09 -6.78
N ALA A 179 21.64 4.76 -7.89
CA ALA A 179 21.97 5.74 -8.94
C ALA A 179 20.73 6.45 -9.52
N THR A 180 19.58 5.78 -9.57
CA THR A 180 18.33 6.40 -10.02
C THR A 180 17.81 7.43 -9.02
N ARG A 181 17.92 7.15 -7.71
CA ARG A 181 17.54 8.13 -6.67
C ARG A 181 18.46 9.35 -6.71
N GLU A 182 19.77 9.15 -6.84
CA GLU A 182 20.74 10.24 -6.99
C GLU A 182 20.38 11.17 -8.16
N GLN A 183 20.15 10.62 -9.36
CA GLN A 183 19.77 11.41 -10.54
C GLN A 183 18.48 12.23 -10.35
N VAL A 184 17.47 11.65 -9.70
CA VAL A 184 16.20 12.33 -9.43
C VAL A 184 16.40 13.47 -8.42
N MET A 185 17.21 13.24 -7.38
CA MET A 185 17.51 14.26 -6.38
C MET A 185 18.28 15.43 -7.00
N GLU A 186 19.30 15.16 -7.82
CA GLU A 186 20.06 16.19 -8.53
C GLU A 186 19.17 17.03 -9.46
N MET A 187 18.24 16.39 -10.19
CA MET A 187 17.33 17.08 -11.11
C MET A 187 16.43 18.11 -10.42
N HIS A 188 16.05 17.85 -9.17
CA HIS A 188 15.16 18.72 -8.40
C HIS A 188 15.89 19.69 -7.47
N SER A 189 17.21 19.59 -7.38
CA SER A 189 18.06 20.46 -6.55
C SER A 189 17.95 21.94 -6.95
N ILE A 190 18.13 22.83 -5.98
CA ILE A 190 18.18 24.28 -6.20
C ILE A 190 19.62 24.72 -5.94
N ASP A 191 20.28 25.27 -6.97
CA ASP A 191 21.67 25.72 -6.89
C ASP A 191 21.91 26.66 -5.69
N GLY A 192 22.84 26.26 -4.82
CA GLY A 192 23.22 27.03 -3.63
C GLY A 192 22.24 26.96 -2.46
N SER A 193 21.27 26.04 -2.50
CA SER A 193 20.33 25.76 -1.41
C SER A 193 20.42 24.31 -0.95
N VAL A 194 20.15 24.07 0.33
CA VAL A 194 19.92 22.71 0.87
C VAL A 194 18.51 22.20 0.56
N LEU A 195 17.66 23.04 -0.04
CA LEU A 195 16.30 22.70 -0.44
C LEU A 195 16.25 22.30 -1.91
N SER A 196 15.38 21.35 -2.21
CA SER A 196 14.99 20.96 -3.57
C SER A 196 13.52 21.26 -3.83
N ARG A 197 13.08 21.21 -5.08
CA ARG A 197 11.66 21.39 -5.44
C ARG A 197 10.90 20.07 -5.30
N HIS A 198 9.68 20.13 -4.77
CA HIS A 198 8.80 18.97 -4.81
C HIS A 198 8.36 18.69 -6.26
N ASN A 199 8.27 17.41 -6.64
CA ASN A 199 7.94 17.00 -8.01
C ASN A 199 6.47 17.30 -8.39
N LYS A 200 5.54 17.15 -7.46
CA LYS A 200 4.09 17.34 -7.64
C LYS A 200 3.58 18.74 -7.25
N PHE A 201 4.04 19.30 -6.13
CA PHE A 201 3.51 20.54 -5.56
C PHE A 201 4.45 21.72 -5.77
N ALA A 202 4.05 22.69 -6.59
CA ALA A 202 4.88 23.86 -6.89
C ALA A 202 5.24 24.70 -5.65
N ASN A 203 4.37 24.72 -4.65
CA ASN A 203 4.55 25.47 -3.40
C ASN A 203 5.10 24.60 -2.26
N ALA A 204 5.65 23.43 -2.57
CA ALA A 204 6.36 22.59 -1.59
C ALA A 204 7.83 22.45 -1.97
N PHE A 205 8.68 22.53 -0.96
CA PHE A 205 10.12 22.30 -1.06
C PHE A 205 10.48 21.02 -0.32
N VAL A 206 11.56 20.37 -0.69
CA VAL A 206 12.03 19.14 -0.04
C VAL A 206 13.37 19.40 0.64
N TYR A 207 13.50 18.93 1.87
CA TYR A 207 14.75 18.94 2.64
C TYR A 207 15.15 17.52 3.04
N THR A 208 16.39 17.13 2.74
CA THR A 208 16.91 15.78 2.93
C THR A 208 18.16 15.84 3.82
N PRO A 209 18.02 15.89 5.15
CA PRO A 209 19.14 16.15 6.06
C PRO A 209 20.21 15.04 6.07
N ILE A 210 19.88 13.87 5.53
CA ILE A 210 20.77 12.70 5.43
C ILE A 210 21.11 12.34 3.98
N GLU A 211 20.92 13.27 3.04
CA GLU A 211 21.10 13.06 1.61
C GLU A 211 22.44 12.39 1.24
N ASP A 212 23.53 12.84 1.86
CA ASP A 212 24.89 12.37 1.58
C ASP A 212 25.37 11.27 2.56
N TRP A 213 24.48 10.72 3.41
CA TRP A 213 24.85 9.69 4.39
C TRP A 213 24.87 8.29 3.76
N ILE A 214 25.79 7.45 4.23
CA ILE A 214 25.78 6.00 3.96
C ILE A 214 25.04 5.23 5.06
N VAL A 215 24.66 3.98 4.80
CA VAL A 215 23.97 3.12 5.81
C VAL A 215 24.75 3.03 7.13
N ASP A 216 26.07 2.94 7.07
CA ASP A 216 26.90 2.83 8.28
C ASP A 216 26.83 4.10 9.14
N ASP A 217 26.73 5.28 8.52
CA ASP A 217 26.55 6.55 9.24
C ASP A 217 25.22 6.57 10.00
N VAL A 218 24.15 6.09 9.33
CA VAL A 218 22.80 6.03 9.90
C VAL A 218 22.78 5.13 11.15
N TRP A 219 23.36 3.93 11.07
CA TRP A 219 23.40 3.02 12.21
C TRP A 219 24.35 3.48 13.30
N THR A 220 25.51 4.03 12.94
CA THR A 220 26.46 4.61 13.90
C THR A 220 25.79 5.71 14.70
N TYR A 221 25.04 6.59 14.03
CA TYR A 221 24.28 7.64 14.69
C TYR A 221 23.22 7.06 15.65
N LEU A 222 22.35 6.18 15.17
CA LEU A 222 21.24 5.63 15.95
C LEU A 222 21.70 4.82 17.17
N ILE A 223 22.79 4.07 17.05
CA ILE A 223 23.23 3.13 18.09
C ILE A 223 24.23 3.77 19.06
N GLN A 224 25.09 4.67 18.58
CA GLN A 224 26.25 5.14 19.33
C GLN A 224 26.23 6.64 19.63
N ALA A 225 25.60 7.46 18.80
CA ALA A 225 25.71 8.91 18.92
C ALA A 225 24.62 9.53 19.80
N VAL A 226 23.40 8.99 19.78
CA VAL A 226 22.24 9.61 20.44
C VAL A 226 21.34 8.60 21.13
N GLU A 227 20.66 9.06 22.18
CA GLU A 227 19.49 8.38 22.72
C GLU A 227 18.25 8.68 21.86
N ASN A 228 17.13 8.04 22.15
CA ASN A 228 15.88 8.38 21.47
C ASN A 228 15.20 9.57 22.19
N PRO A 229 14.85 10.67 21.51
CA PRO A 229 14.35 11.87 22.18
C PRO A 229 12.94 11.75 22.76
N TRP A 230 12.19 10.72 22.36
CA TRP A 230 10.80 10.47 22.77
C TRP A 230 10.66 9.12 23.50
N GLY A 231 11.68 8.75 24.29
CA GLY A 231 11.56 7.70 25.31
C GLY A 231 11.53 6.26 24.80
N LYS A 232 11.80 6.01 23.51
CA LYS A 232 11.99 4.66 22.97
C LYS A 232 13.46 4.22 23.03
N ASN A 233 13.76 3.01 22.58
CA ASN A 233 15.14 2.52 22.46
C ASN A 233 15.49 2.29 20.99
N ASN A 234 16.53 2.96 20.51
CA ASN A 234 17.01 2.80 19.13
C ASN A 234 17.51 1.38 18.85
N ARG A 235 17.91 0.62 19.88
CA ARG A 235 18.31 -0.78 19.74
C ARG A 235 17.15 -1.71 19.41
N ASP A 236 15.92 -1.37 19.83
CA ASP A 236 14.74 -2.17 19.49
C ASP A 236 14.47 -2.08 17.98
N LEU A 237 14.71 -0.91 17.38
CA LEU A 237 14.67 -0.74 15.93
C LEU A 237 15.77 -1.56 15.26
N ALA A 238 16.99 -1.58 15.79
CA ALA A 238 18.06 -2.40 15.26
C ALA A 238 17.76 -3.91 15.37
N ALA A 239 17.19 -4.35 16.49
CA ALA A 239 16.76 -5.73 16.71
C ALA A 239 15.69 -6.14 15.70
N LEU A 240 14.71 -5.27 15.43
CA LEU A 240 13.73 -5.48 14.37
C LEU A 240 14.47 -5.76 13.05
N TYR A 241 15.34 -4.87 12.58
CA TYR A 241 16.13 -5.12 11.35
C TYR A 241 17.00 -6.40 11.38
N GLN A 242 17.42 -6.90 12.55
CA GLN A 242 18.12 -8.17 12.70
C GLN A 242 17.20 -9.37 12.56
N GLU A 243 16.00 -9.35 13.16
CA GLU A 243 14.96 -10.38 13.01
C GLU A 243 14.53 -10.56 11.54
N ALA A 244 14.81 -9.56 10.70
CA ALA A 244 14.43 -9.48 9.31
C ALA A 244 15.34 -10.30 8.39
N ASP A 245 16.63 -10.32 8.70
CA ASP A 245 17.71 -10.80 7.85
C ASP A 245 18.40 -11.99 8.54
N ASP A 246 18.35 -13.18 7.93
CA ASP A 246 18.93 -14.46 8.41
C ASP A 246 20.45 -14.47 8.65
N GLU A 247 21.16 -13.34 8.47
CA GLU A 247 22.61 -13.25 8.61
C GLU A 247 23.05 -12.01 9.40
N CYS A 248 23.00 -12.05 10.74
CA CYS A 248 24.03 -11.35 11.53
C CYS A 248 24.10 -11.79 13.01
N PRO A 249 25.13 -12.56 13.45
CA PRO A 249 25.63 -12.38 14.79
C PRO A 249 26.40 -11.05 14.82
N MET A 250 26.00 -10.11 15.67
CA MET A 250 26.70 -8.83 15.88
C MET A 250 28.23 -9.01 15.96
N VAL A 251 28.93 -8.74 14.85
CA VAL A 251 30.38 -8.61 14.83
C VAL A 251 30.71 -7.14 14.58
N ILE A 252 31.38 -6.54 15.54
CA ILE A 252 31.89 -5.15 15.56
C ILE A 252 33.11 -5.03 14.63
N ASP A 253 33.07 -5.62 13.43
CA ASP A 253 34.16 -5.57 12.47
C ASP A 253 33.69 -4.89 11.17
N THR A 254 34.34 -3.78 10.85
CA THR A 254 34.23 -2.93 9.64
C THR A 254 34.34 -3.64 8.29
N LYS A 255 34.54 -4.96 8.27
CA LYS A 255 34.75 -5.78 7.08
C LYS A 255 33.58 -6.69 6.71
N THR A 256 32.55 -6.75 7.56
CA THR A 256 31.35 -7.54 7.30
C THR A 256 30.35 -6.69 6.48
N PRO A 257 29.84 -7.17 5.33
CA PRO A 257 28.86 -6.42 4.53
C PRO A 257 27.61 -6.09 5.35
N SER A 258 27.08 -4.87 5.19
CA SER A 258 25.80 -4.47 5.77
C SER A 258 24.65 -5.16 5.03
N CYS A 259 23.92 -6.02 5.74
CA CYS A 259 22.65 -6.61 5.33
C CYS A 259 21.54 -5.54 5.42
N GLY A 260 20.78 -5.35 4.34
CA GLY A 260 19.84 -4.22 4.21
C GLY A 260 18.69 -4.46 3.25
N ASN A 261 18.30 -5.72 3.03
CA ASN A 261 17.24 -6.04 2.07
C ASN A 261 15.93 -6.51 2.71
N SER A 262 15.92 -6.93 3.96
CA SER A 262 14.68 -7.33 4.59
C SER A 262 13.88 -6.12 5.11
N ARG A 263 12.62 -6.08 4.68
CA ARG A 263 11.69 -4.97 4.91
C ARG A 263 10.49 -5.52 5.66
N PHE A 264 10.36 -5.15 6.93
CA PHE A 264 9.08 -5.24 7.63
C PHE A 264 8.09 -4.26 7.02
N GLY A 265 6.83 -4.68 6.86
CA GLY A 265 5.79 -3.84 6.30
C GLY A 265 4.43 -4.51 6.32
N CYS A 266 3.69 -4.36 5.22
CA CYS A 266 2.34 -4.91 5.12
C CYS A 266 2.34 -6.44 5.10
N TRP A 267 1.54 -7.05 5.97
CA TRP A 267 1.39 -8.51 6.05
C TRP A 267 0.81 -9.12 4.77
N THR A 268 0.18 -8.31 3.92
CA THR A 268 -0.35 -8.71 2.60
C THR A 268 0.67 -8.59 1.46
N CYS A 269 1.95 -8.33 1.74
CA CYS A 269 2.95 -8.01 0.71
C CYS A 269 3.32 -9.21 -0.17
N THR A 270 2.85 -9.21 -1.41
CA THR A 270 3.19 -10.21 -2.43
C THR A 270 4.38 -9.82 -3.33
N VAL A 271 4.99 -8.66 -3.08
CA VAL A 271 6.14 -8.17 -3.87
C VAL A 271 7.41 -8.96 -3.59
N VAL A 272 7.62 -9.33 -2.33
CA VAL A 272 8.66 -10.26 -1.89
C VAL A 272 8.23 -11.70 -2.20
N SER A 273 9.18 -12.64 -2.25
CA SER A 273 8.86 -14.06 -2.46
C SER A 273 8.15 -14.63 -1.23
N GLU A 274 8.77 -14.45 -0.07
CA GLU A 274 8.36 -14.98 1.23
C GLU A 274 8.40 -13.84 2.27
N ASP A 275 7.53 -13.90 3.27
CA ASP A 275 7.53 -12.97 4.40
C ASP A 275 8.29 -13.58 5.59
N LYS A 276 9.62 -13.48 5.53
CA LYS A 276 10.50 -14.02 6.58
C LYS A 276 10.27 -13.37 7.95
N ALA A 277 9.87 -12.10 7.95
CA ALA A 277 9.59 -11.38 9.16
C ALA A 277 8.41 -12.00 9.92
N MET A 278 7.33 -12.29 9.21
CA MET A 278 6.17 -12.94 9.80
C MET A 278 6.47 -14.39 10.20
N GLN A 279 7.22 -15.14 9.37
CA GLN A 279 7.67 -16.49 9.71
C GLN A 279 8.48 -16.52 11.01
N ASN A 280 9.43 -15.59 11.18
CA ASN A 280 10.24 -15.52 12.39
C ASN A 280 9.41 -15.15 13.61
N MET A 281 8.40 -14.27 13.48
CA MET A 281 7.49 -13.95 14.59
C MET A 281 6.66 -15.16 15.02
N ILE A 282 6.19 -15.96 14.05
CA ILE A 282 5.48 -17.23 14.33
C ILE A 282 6.43 -18.20 15.04
N ASP A 283 7.65 -18.39 14.55
CA ASP A 283 8.65 -19.26 15.18
C ASP A 283 9.03 -18.80 16.61
N GLU A 284 8.92 -17.51 16.91
CA GLU A 284 9.14 -16.91 18.23
C GLU A 284 7.92 -17.02 19.18
N GLY A 285 6.78 -17.52 18.69
CA GLY A 285 5.59 -17.83 19.48
C GLY A 285 4.35 -16.98 19.18
N GLU A 286 4.36 -16.15 18.13
CA GLU A 286 3.18 -15.39 17.68
C GLU A 286 2.31 -16.23 16.72
N ASP A 287 1.91 -17.42 17.16
CA ASP A 287 1.20 -18.44 16.35
C ASP A 287 -0.10 -17.90 15.71
N TRP A 288 -0.75 -16.92 16.33
CA TRP A 288 -1.97 -16.28 15.81
C TRP A 288 -1.75 -15.57 14.44
N MET A 289 -0.50 -15.33 14.04
CA MET A 289 -0.18 -14.77 12.72
C MET A 289 -0.19 -15.83 11.59
N GLU A 290 -0.26 -17.12 11.90
CA GLU A 290 -0.24 -18.19 10.90
C GLU A 290 -1.34 -18.05 9.83
N PRO A 291 -2.61 -17.77 10.17
CA PRO A 291 -3.65 -17.50 9.16
C PRO A 291 -3.34 -16.31 8.24
N LEU A 292 -2.64 -15.27 8.75
CA LEU A 292 -2.23 -14.12 7.94
C LEU A 292 -1.17 -14.51 6.91
N LEU A 293 -0.21 -15.34 7.32
CA LEU A 293 0.84 -15.86 6.45
C LEU A 293 0.24 -16.74 5.34
N GLU A 294 -0.66 -17.65 5.69
CA GLU A 294 -1.36 -18.51 4.73
C GLU A 294 -2.17 -17.69 3.72
N PHE A 295 -2.89 -16.67 4.19
CA PHE A 295 -3.65 -15.77 3.30
C PHE A 295 -2.71 -15.01 2.35
N ARG A 296 -1.59 -14.50 2.85
CA ARG A 296 -0.57 -13.81 2.05
C ARG A 296 0.03 -14.74 1.00
N ASP A 297 0.35 -15.97 1.36
CA ASP A 297 0.95 -16.95 0.45
C ASP A 297 -0.05 -17.40 -0.63
N PHE A 298 -1.32 -17.51 -0.27
CA PHE A 298 -2.40 -17.68 -1.23
C PHE A 298 -2.49 -16.50 -2.23
N LEU A 299 -2.44 -15.25 -1.75
CA LEU A 299 -2.38 -14.09 -2.65
C LEU A 299 -1.15 -14.14 -3.56
N LYS A 300 -0.01 -14.61 -3.05
CA LYS A 300 1.23 -14.76 -3.83
C LYS A 300 1.08 -15.82 -4.92
N GLU A 301 0.46 -16.95 -4.61
CA GLU A 301 0.16 -18.03 -5.55
C GLU A 301 -0.70 -17.56 -6.73
N THR A 302 -1.65 -16.65 -6.50
CA THR A 302 -2.48 -16.07 -7.58
C THR A 302 -1.69 -15.22 -8.60
N GLN A 303 -0.40 -14.96 -8.31
CA GLN A 303 0.52 -14.28 -9.21
C GLN A 303 1.39 -15.24 -10.04
N ASP A 304 1.30 -16.55 -9.82
CA ASP A 304 1.96 -17.54 -10.65
C ASP A 304 1.46 -17.40 -12.10
N PRO A 305 2.35 -17.18 -13.10
CA PRO A 305 1.97 -17.12 -14.50
C PRO A 305 1.04 -18.24 -14.98
N GLU A 306 1.20 -19.47 -14.46
CA GLU A 306 0.38 -20.63 -14.86
C GLU A 306 -1.01 -20.59 -14.23
N LYS A 307 -1.13 -20.07 -13.00
CA LYS A 307 -2.40 -20.01 -12.25
C LYS A 307 -3.17 -18.71 -12.46
N LYS A 308 -2.55 -17.65 -12.99
CA LYS A 308 -3.23 -16.37 -13.29
C LYS A 308 -4.55 -16.52 -14.06
N PRO A 309 -4.63 -17.32 -15.14
CA PRO A 309 -5.87 -17.54 -15.88
C PRO A 309 -7.01 -18.12 -15.04
N LYS A 310 -6.70 -18.92 -14.01
CA LYS A 310 -7.67 -19.48 -13.07
C LYS A 310 -8.35 -18.39 -12.25
N PHE A 311 -7.61 -17.39 -11.78
CA PHE A 311 -8.15 -16.35 -10.89
C PHE A 311 -8.58 -15.07 -11.59
N ARG A 312 -8.14 -14.86 -12.85
CA ARG A 312 -8.30 -13.58 -13.55
C ARG A 312 -9.11 -13.72 -14.83
N GLN A 313 -9.89 -12.69 -15.13
CA GLN A 313 -10.66 -12.60 -16.35
C GLN A 313 -9.80 -12.09 -17.53
N VAL A 314 -10.21 -12.48 -18.74
CA VAL A 314 -9.64 -12.02 -20.02
C VAL A 314 -9.93 -10.52 -20.27
N LYS A 315 -11.07 -10.04 -19.76
CA LYS A 315 -11.57 -8.67 -19.97
C LYS A 315 -10.92 -7.67 -19.00
N GLY A 316 -10.42 -6.57 -19.53
CA GLY A 316 -9.98 -5.45 -18.70
C GLY A 316 -11.16 -4.68 -18.08
N ARG A 317 -10.99 -4.15 -16.86
CA ARG A 317 -11.97 -3.23 -16.26
C ARG A 317 -12.20 -1.96 -17.09
N GLN A 318 -11.12 -1.43 -17.70
CA GLN A 318 -11.21 -0.28 -18.58
C GLN A 318 -11.68 -0.74 -19.97
N HIS A 319 -12.95 -0.45 -20.28
CA HIS A 319 -13.61 -0.70 -21.56
C HIS A 319 -13.85 -2.17 -21.96
N GLY A 320 -13.63 -3.13 -21.06
CA GLY A 320 -13.97 -4.53 -21.31
C GLY A 320 -13.13 -5.25 -22.37
N TYR A 321 -12.11 -4.61 -22.95
CA TYR A 321 -11.34 -5.20 -24.05
C TYR A 321 -10.41 -6.32 -23.60
N VAL A 322 -10.36 -7.37 -24.41
CA VAL A 322 -9.36 -8.43 -24.39
C VAL A 322 -8.07 -7.90 -25.01
N LYS A 323 -6.92 -8.21 -24.40
CA LYS A 323 -5.60 -7.85 -24.94
C LYS A 323 -4.72 -9.08 -25.06
N GLU A 324 -4.12 -9.23 -26.23
CA GLU A 324 -3.08 -10.22 -26.48
C GLU A 324 -1.71 -9.74 -25.98
N LYS A 325 -0.85 -10.68 -25.66
CA LYS A 325 0.54 -10.42 -25.26
C LYS A 325 1.34 -9.89 -26.45
N THR A 326 2.00 -8.76 -26.27
CA THR A 326 2.77 -8.08 -27.33
C THR A 326 4.28 -8.32 -27.24
N ASN A 327 4.74 -9.13 -26.30
CA ASN A 327 6.15 -9.33 -25.96
C ASN A 327 6.78 -10.58 -26.62
N GLY A 328 6.20 -11.08 -27.71
CA GLY A 328 6.68 -12.27 -28.43
C GLY A 328 6.30 -13.61 -27.79
N SER A 329 5.43 -13.60 -26.78
CA SER A 329 4.74 -14.80 -26.29
C SER A 329 3.28 -14.74 -26.72
N ASP A 330 2.73 -15.84 -27.20
CA ASP A 330 1.33 -15.90 -27.62
C ASP A 330 0.38 -16.00 -26.41
N GLY A 331 -0.85 -15.53 -26.61
CA GLY A 331 -1.97 -15.67 -25.67
C GLY A 331 -2.46 -14.38 -25.02
N ILE A 332 -3.48 -14.52 -24.18
CA ILE A 332 -4.23 -13.43 -23.58
C ILE A 332 -3.50 -12.92 -22.34
N ILE A 333 -3.58 -11.61 -22.08
CA ILE A 333 -3.10 -10.99 -20.84
C ILE A 333 -4.19 -11.12 -19.77
N PRO A 334 -4.01 -11.93 -18.70
CA PRO A 334 -4.99 -12.00 -17.62
C PRO A 334 -5.05 -10.67 -16.85
N ARG A 335 -6.24 -10.11 -16.67
CA ARG A 335 -6.45 -8.72 -16.18
C ARG A 335 -6.86 -8.68 -14.70
N ALA A 336 -8.11 -8.31 -14.44
CA ALA A 336 -8.69 -8.23 -13.10
C ALA A 336 -9.05 -9.63 -12.59
N HIS A 337 -9.27 -9.76 -11.29
CA HIS A 337 -9.86 -10.94 -10.69
C HIS A 337 -11.28 -11.20 -11.21
N LYS A 338 -11.63 -12.48 -11.33
CA LYS A 338 -13.00 -12.92 -11.62
C LYS A 338 -13.92 -12.57 -10.47
N PHE A 339 -15.19 -12.34 -10.76
CA PHE A 339 -16.15 -11.94 -9.75
C PHE A 339 -16.37 -13.01 -8.68
N GLU A 340 -16.53 -14.27 -9.07
CA GLU A 340 -16.64 -15.39 -8.13
C GLU A 340 -15.39 -15.54 -7.25
N PHE A 341 -14.19 -15.33 -7.81
CA PHE A 341 -12.97 -15.31 -7.00
C PHE A 341 -12.95 -14.15 -6.00
N CYS A 342 -13.49 -12.98 -6.35
CA CYS A 342 -13.62 -11.87 -5.40
C CYS A 342 -14.59 -12.20 -4.24
N LYS A 343 -15.67 -12.94 -4.50
CA LYS A 343 -16.59 -13.45 -3.47
C LYS A 343 -15.89 -14.40 -2.52
N ASP A 344 -15.19 -15.39 -3.07
CA ASP A 344 -14.46 -16.36 -2.25
C ASP A 344 -13.30 -15.71 -1.50
N LEU A 345 -12.62 -14.71 -2.09
CA LEU A 345 -11.56 -13.97 -1.42
C LEU A 345 -12.10 -13.13 -0.26
N LEU A 346 -13.30 -12.55 -0.38
CA LEU A 346 -13.99 -11.88 0.74
C LEU A 346 -14.31 -12.88 1.85
N ARG A 347 -14.86 -14.05 1.50
CA ARG A 347 -15.15 -15.13 2.45
C ARG A 347 -13.88 -15.55 3.20
N LYS A 348 -12.82 -15.87 2.45
CA LYS A 348 -11.53 -16.28 3.03
C LYS A 348 -10.95 -15.21 3.94
N LEU A 349 -11.08 -13.92 3.60
CA LEU A 349 -10.59 -12.83 4.45
C LEU A 349 -11.36 -12.74 5.78
N LEU A 350 -12.69 -12.91 5.74
CA LEU A 350 -13.51 -12.92 6.95
C LEU A 350 -13.24 -14.16 7.82
N GLU A 351 -13.04 -15.33 7.20
CA GLU A 351 -12.62 -16.56 7.88
C GLU A 351 -11.25 -16.37 8.54
N THR A 352 -10.27 -15.82 7.83
CA THR A 352 -8.95 -15.48 8.39
C THR A 352 -9.06 -14.48 9.54
N GLN A 353 -9.92 -13.46 9.45
CA GLN A 353 -10.14 -12.53 10.56
C GLN A 353 -10.68 -13.25 11.79
N LYS A 354 -11.62 -14.18 11.60
CA LYS A 354 -12.19 -14.98 12.68
C LYS A 354 -11.15 -15.90 13.31
N GLU A 355 -10.37 -16.63 12.50
CA GLU A 355 -9.29 -17.51 12.97
C GLU A 355 -8.24 -16.74 13.79
N VAL A 356 -7.86 -15.54 13.34
CA VAL A 356 -6.94 -14.65 14.08
C VAL A 356 -7.54 -14.26 15.42
N ASN A 357 -8.79 -13.78 15.45
CA ASN A 357 -9.44 -13.33 16.69
C ASN A 357 -9.75 -14.47 17.66
N GLU A 358 -9.96 -15.69 17.17
CA GLU A 358 -10.07 -16.90 18.02
C GLU A 358 -8.71 -17.30 18.66
N SER A 359 -7.60 -16.91 18.04
CA SER A 359 -6.24 -17.20 18.53
C SER A 359 -5.68 -16.12 19.44
N LEU A 360 -6.24 -14.91 19.40
CA LEU A 360 -5.88 -13.78 20.26
C LEU A 360 -6.50 -13.91 21.67
N PRO A 361 -5.93 -13.25 22.69
CA PRO A 361 -6.56 -13.13 24.01
C PRO A 361 -7.96 -12.49 23.95
N GLU A 362 -8.87 -12.86 24.86
CA GLU A 362 -10.27 -12.37 24.87
C GLU A 362 -10.43 -10.84 24.94
N ASP A 363 -9.40 -10.12 25.41
CA ASP A 363 -9.37 -8.66 25.51
C ASP A 363 -8.74 -7.95 24.30
N GLU A 364 -8.27 -8.72 23.31
CA GLU A 364 -7.71 -8.22 22.06
C GLU A 364 -8.59 -8.63 20.86
N GLU A 365 -8.78 -7.69 19.94
CA GLU A 365 -9.50 -7.95 18.69
C GLU A 365 -8.76 -7.26 17.54
N MET A 366 -8.58 -7.98 16.44
CA MET A 366 -8.00 -7.48 15.22
C MET A 366 -9.06 -7.40 14.12
N GLU A 367 -9.26 -6.20 13.59
CA GLU A 367 -10.09 -5.96 12.42
C GLU A 367 -9.21 -5.97 11.16
N LEU A 368 -9.25 -7.05 10.36
CA LEU A 368 -8.50 -7.15 9.11
C LEU A 368 -9.16 -6.33 8.00
N ILE A 369 -10.49 -6.28 7.98
CA ILE A 369 -11.28 -5.49 7.03
C ILE A 369 -12.34 -4.69 7.78
N ARG A 370 -12.38 -3.38 7.53
CA ARG A 370 -13.29 -2.49 8.24
C ARG A 370 -14.70 -2.52 7.68
N GLU A 371 -15.70 -2.26 8.52
CA GLU A 371 -17.10 -2.19 8.10
C GLU A 371 -17.33 -1.25 6.90
N GLU A 372 -16.67 -0.09 6.91
CA GLU A 372 -16.72 0.88 5.81
C GLU A 372 -16.17 0.34 4.49
N GLU A 373 -15.17 -0.54 4.53
CA GLU A 373 -14.61 -1.20 3.35
C GLU A 373 -15.57 -2.27 2.83
N ILE A 374 -16.22 -3.04 3.71
CA ILE A 374 -17.24 -4.02 3.33
C ILE A 374 -18.44 -3.34 2.65
N ARG A 375 -18.89 -2.22 3.21
CA ARG A 375 -19.98 -1.41 2.62
C ARG A 375 -19.60 -0.86 1.25
N GLU A 376 -18.37 -0.41 1.08
CA GLU A 376 -17.88 0.07 -0.21
C GLU A 376 -17.71 -1.06 -1.23
N ILE A 377 -17.25 -2.24 -0.82
CA ILE A 377 -17.21 -3.44 -1.68
C ILE A 377 -18.62 -3.80 -2.16
N ARG A 378 -19.62 -3.82 -1.26
CA ARG A 378 -21.03 -4.05 -1.62
C ARG A 378 -21.51 -3.03 -2.63
N ARG A 379 -21.24 -1.74 -2.41
CA ARG A 379 -21.61 -0.65 -3.33
C ARG A 379 -21.01 -0.88 -4.72
N LEU A 380 -19.71 -1.16 -4.81
CA LEU A 380 -19.01 -1.43 -6.07
C LEU A 380 -19.54 -2.67 -6.79
N TRP A 381 -19.85 -3.75 -6.08
CA TRP A 381 -20.38 -4.96 -6.71
C TRP A 381 -21.79 -4.75 -7.26
N ARG A 382 -22.63 -4.03 -6.53
CA ARG A 382 -23.99 -3.71 -6.99
C ARG A 382 -24.00 -2.75 -8.17
N GLU A 383 -23.17 -1.72 -8.15
CA GLU A 383 -23.15 -0.69 -9.21
C GLU A 383 -22.35 -1.10 -10.45
N GLU A 384 -21.22 -1.80 -10.27
CA GLU A 384 -20.25 -2.03 -11.36
C GLU A 384 -20.17 -3.49 -11.82
N ARG A 385 -20.60 -4.45 -10.98
CA ARG A 385 -20.61 -5.89 -11.31
C ARG A 385 -22.00 -6.46 -11.51
N ALA A 386 -23.04 -5.62 -11.42
CA ALA A 386 -24.44 -6.03 -11.52
C ALA A 386 -24.80 -7.18 -10.56
N ASP A 387 -24.30 -7.09 -9.32
CA ASP A 387 -24.58 -8.06 -8.25
C ASP A 387 -25.98 -7.87 -7.67
N TRP A 388 -27.00 -8.24 -8.43
CA TRP A 388 -28.41 -8.14 -8.02
C TRP A 388 -28.76 -9.10 -6.88
N ALA A 389 -28.00 -10.18 -6.70
CA ALA A 389 -28.16 -11.12 -5.59
C ALA A 389 -27.70 -10.54 -4.24
N ASP A 390 -27.01 -9.38 -4.26
CA ASP A 390 -26.46 -8.70 -3.09
C ASP A 390 -25.62 -9.65 -2.23
N SER A 391 -24.50 -10.10 -2.79
CA SER A 391 -23.73 -11.23 -2.27
C SER A 391 -23.00 -10.89 -0.96
N VAL A 392 -22.62 -9.63 -0.74
CA VAL A 392 -21.80 -9.22 0.42
C VAL A 392 -22.50 -9.48 1.76
N PRO A 393 -23.75 -9.03 2.00
CA PRO A 393 -24.46 -9.35 3.24
C PRO A 393 -24.60 -10.86 3.49
N LYS A 394 -24.81 -11.65 2.44
CA LYS A 394 -24.93 -13.12 2.56
C LYS A 394 -23.62 -13.74 3.04
N ILE A 395 -22.51 -13.42 2.36
CA ILE A 395 -21.16 -13.89 2.72
C ILE A 395 -20.79 -13.47 4.16
N TYR A 396 -21.06 -12.21 4.51
CA TYR A 396 -20.76 -11.70 5.86
C TYR A 396 -21.52 -12.47 6.94
N ASN A 397 -22.84 -12.61 6.78
CA ASN A 397 -23.68 -13.31 7.77
C ASN A 397 -23.32 -14.80 7.87
N GLU A 398 -22.96 -15.44 6.75
CA GLU A 398 -22.52 -16.85 6.72
C GLU A 398 -21.27 -17.10 7.56
N VAL A 399 -20.30 -16.18 7.53
CA VAL A 399 -18.98 -16.36 8.17
C VAL A 399 -18.97 -15.82 9.61
N MET A 400 -19.49 -14.60 9.78
CA MET A 400 -19.38 -13.85 11.03
C MET A 400 -20.49 -14.19 12.04
N ASP A 401 -21.56 -14.86 11.60
CA ASP A 401 -22.78 -15.10 12.40
C ASP A 401 -23.35 -13.81 13.04
N ASP A 402 -23.06 -12.67 12.42
CA ASP A 402 -23.52 -11.34 12.80
C ASP A 402 -24.06 -10.61 11.56
N ASN A 403 -24.94 -9.64 11.79
CA ASN A 403 -25.59 -8.89 10.73
C ASN A 403 -25.36 -7.39 10.93
N LEU A 404 -24.48 -6.83 10.09
CA LEU A 404 -24.23 -5.39 10.07
C LEU A 404 -25.54 -4.62 9.81
N ASN A 405 -25.60 -3.38 10.30
CA ASN A 405 -26.71 -2.51 9.97
C ASN A 405 -26.58 -2.02 8.52
N TRP A 406 -27.14 -2.81 7.60
CA TRP A 406 -27.10 -2.55 6.17
C TRP A 406 -28.02 -1.38 5.79
N VAL A 407 -27.48 -0.44 5.03
CA VAL A 407 -28.33 0.55 4.34
C VAL A 407 -29.13 -0.21 3.28
N HIS A 408 -30.44 -0.10 3.35
CA HIS A 408 -31.37 -0.57 2.34
C HIS A 408 -31.69 0.60 1.41
N ASP A 409 -31.63 0.36 0.10
CA ASP A 409 -31.91 1.38 -0.89
C ASP A 409 -33.45 1.51 -1.04
N ASP A 410 -34.01 2.65 -0.63
CA ASP A 410 -35.45 2.90 -0.62
C ASP A 410 -36.07 2.94 -2.04
N LEU A 411 -35.24 3.02 -3.09
CA LEU A 411 -35.66 3.20 -4.48
C LEU A 411 -36.05 1.90 -5.21
N GLY A 412 -35.91 0.73 -4.58
CA GLY A 412 -36.27 -0.55 -5.19
C GLY A 412 -35.28 -0.97 -6.27
N SER A 413 -34.19 -1.61 -5.85
CA SER A 413 -33.22 -2.23 -6.76
C SER A 413 -33.70 -3.59 -7.27
N PHE A 414 -33.19 -4.03 -8.42
CA PHE A 414 -33.32 -5.42 -8.85
C PHE A 414 -32.70 -6.38 -7.80
N GLY A 415 -33.41 -7.46 -7.50
CA GLY A 415 -33.00 -8.47 -6.53
C GLY A 415 -32.70 -9.81 -7.19
N GLU A 416 -32.58 -10.84 -6.34
CA GLU A 416 -32.27 -12.21 -6.75
C GLU A 416 -33.35 -12.80 -7.66
N MET A 417 -34.62 -12.56 -7.37
CA MET A 417 -35.74 -13.04 -8.19
C MET A 417 -35.71 -12.45 -9.60
N GLU A 418 -35.45 -11.14 -9.73
CA GLU A 418 -35.29 -10.50 -11.05
C GLU A 418 -34.07 -11.04 -11.79
N ALA A 419 -32.99 -11.37 -11.08
CA ALA A 419 -31.79 -11.96 -11.67
C ALA A 419 -32.06 -13.36 -12.23
N GLU A 420 -32.81 -14.20 -11.51
CA GLU A 420 -33.20 -15.55 -11.96
C GLU A 420 -34.05 -15.49 -13.24
N VAL A 421 -35.10 -14.67 -13.23
CA VAL A 421 -35.98 -14.50 -14.40
C VAL A 421 -35.20 -13.95 -15.60
N LEU A 422 -34.31 -12.99 -15.37
CA LEU A 422 -33.52 -12.42 -16.45
C LEU A 422 -32.56 -13.46 -17.04
N ASN A 423 -31.92 -14.28 -16.21
CA ASN A 423 -31.03 -15.34 -16.69
C ASN A 423 -31.79 -16.34 -17.57
N GLU A 424 -32.99 -16.79 -17.17
CA GLU A 424 -33.84 -17.70 -17.97
C GLU A 424 -34.17 -17.09 -19.35
N VAL A 425 -34.58 -15.83 -19.38
CA VAL A 425 -34.90 -15.12 -20.63
C VAL A 425 -33.65 -14.91 -21.50
N CYS A 426 -32.50 -14.63 -20.89
CA CYS A 426 -31.24 -14.46 -21.60
C CYS A 426 -30.75 -15.76 -22.24
N GLU A 427 -30.92 -16.90 -21.56
CA GLU A 427 -30.62 -18.23 -22.10
C GLU A 427 -31.48 -18.55 -23.33
N ASP A 428 -32.78 -18.26 -23.27
CA ASP A 428 -33.71 -18.46 -24.40
C ASP A 428 -33.34 -17.62 -25.65
N HIS A 429 -32.65 -16.50 -25.44
CA HIS A 429 -32.32 -15.53 -26.49
C HIS A 429 -30.84 -15.53 -26.89
N ASP A 430 -30.00 -16.38 -26.31
CA ASP A 430 -28.57 -16.46 -26.57
C ASP A 430 -27.86 -15.10 -26.35
N VAL A 431 -28.15 -14.46 -25.21
CA VAL A 431 -27.57 -13.16 -24.82
C VAL A 431 -26.94 -13.25 -23.44
N GLN A 432 -25.77 -12.63 -23.26
CA GLN A 432 -25.11 -12.56 -21.96
C GLN A 432 -25.97 -11.85 -20.89
N PRO A 433 -26.27 -12.49 -19.75
CA PRO A 433 -27.05 -11.87 -18.69
C PRO A 433 -26.38 -10.62 -18.09
N GLU A 434 -25.05 -10.64 -17.92
CA GLU A 434 -24.30 -9.51 -17.36
C GLU A 434 -24.47 -8.22 -18.19
N LEU A 435 -24.49 -8.34 -19.52
CA LEU A 435 -24.74 -7.21 -20.43
C LEU A 435 -26.10 -6.58 -20.13
N ILE A 436 -27.16 -7.39 -20.10
CA ILE A 436 -28.52 -6.89 -19.92
C ILE A 436 -28.70 -6.29 -18.54
N LYS A 437 -28.15 -6.92 -17.48
CA LYS A 437 -28.19 -6.36 -16.13
C LYS A 437 -27.54 -4.98 -16.08
N ARG A 438 -26.34 -4.83 -16.65
CA ARG A 438 -25.63 -3.54 -16.69
C ARG A 438 -26.36 -2.47 -17.50
N LEU A 439 -27.03 -2.84 -18.59
CA LEU A 439 -27.86 -1.90 -19.35
C LEU A 439 -29.09 -1.44 -18.56
N LEU A 440 -29.75 -2.36 -17.86
CA LEU A 440 -30.89 -2.05 -17.00
C LEU A 440 -30.47 -1.18 -15.80
N ASP A 441 -29.35 -1.50 -15.16
CA ASP A 441 -28.78 -0.68 -14.08
C ASP A 441 -28.43 0.73 -14.58
N THR A 442 -27.85 0.84 -15.78
CA THR A 442 -27.55 2.15 -16.40
C THR A 442 -28.83 2.96 -16.65
N GLU A 443 -29.90 2.33 -17.15
CA GLU A 443 -31.21 2.97 -17.34
C GLU A 443 -31.80 3.40 -15.99
N PHE A 444 -31.73 2.53 -14.99
CA PHE A 444 -32.28 2.74 -13.65
C PHE A 444 -31.57 3.88 -12.90
N GLN A 445 -30.24 3.95 -12.95
CA GLN A 445 -29.46 5.04 -12.35
C GLN A 445 -29.83 6.42 -12.93
N HIS A 446 -30.30 6.46 -14.17
CA HIS A 446 -30.75 7.68 -14.83
C HIS A 446 -32.27 7.91 -14.74
N TYR A 447 -33.00 7.02 -14.07
CA TYR A 447 -34.44 7.13 -13.86
C TYR A 447 -34.76 8.34 -12.96
N GLY A 448 -35.78 9.13 -13.32
CA GLY A 448 -36.15 10.34 -12.58
C GLY A 448 -35.23 11.56 -12.77
N MET A 449 -34.10 11.44 -13.48
CA MET A 449 -33.24 12.59 -13.77
C MET A 449 -33.85 13.52 -14.83
N LYS A 450 -33.87 14.84 -14.55
CA LYS A 450 -34.38 15.86 -15.48
C LYS A 450 -33.57 15.98 -16.79
N ARG A 451 -32.29 15.61 -16.76
CA ARG A 451 -31.40 15.57 -17.94
C ARG A 451 -30.76 14.20 -18.00
N ARG A 452 -31.04 13.47 -19.08
CA ARG A 452 -30.55 12.10 -19.29
C ARG A 452 -29.49 12.01 -20.41
N ALA A 453 -28.88 13.13 -20.79
CA ALA A 453 -27.98 13.17 -21.96
C ALA A 453 -26.73 12.27 -21.82
N SER A 454 -26.26 12.03 -20.59
CA SER A 454 -25.11 11.17 -20.30
C SER A 454 -25.42 9.68 -20.43
N ILE A 455 -26.69 9.26 -20.47
CA ILE A 455 -27.02 7.83 -20.51
C ILE A 455 -26.47 7.17 -21.78
N TYR A 456 -26.54 7.85 -22.91
CA TYR A 456 -26.09 7.30 -24.19
C TYR A 456 -24.58 7.03 -24.18
N SER A 457 -23.79 7.86 -23.50
CA SER A 457 -22.35 7.59 -23.38
C SER A 457 -22.05 6.42 -22.44
N GLU A 458 -22.84 6.20 -21.39
CA GLU A 458 -22.66 5.04 -20.51
C GLU A 458 -23.12 3.74 -21.20
N ILE A 459 -24.27 3.76 -21.87
CA ILE A 459 -24.73 2.62 -22.69
C ILE A 459 -23.71 2.28 -23.77
N ASP A 460 -23.17 3.28 -24.49
CA ASP A 460 -22.14 3.06 -25.51
C ASP A 460 -20.86 2.46 -24.92
N LYS A 461 -20.47 2.84 -23.69
CA LYS A 461 -19.34 2.19 -23.00
C LYS A 461 -19.62 0.72 -22.72
N VAL A 462 -20.80 0.38 -22.19
CA VAL A 462 -21.20 -1.01 -21.89
C VAL A 462 -21.22 -1.83 -23.19
N MET A 463 -21.83 -1.30 -24.26
CA MET A 463 -21.95 -2.00 -25.55
C MET A 463 -20.61 -2.20 -26.27
N ARG A 464 -19.58 -1.42 -25.95
CA ARG A 464 -18.23 -1.55 -26.55
C ARG A 464 -17.37 -2.63 -25.89
N GLU A 465 -17.80 -3.17 -24.76
CA GLU A 465 -17.10 -4.26 -24.09
C GLU A 465 -17.23 -5.58 -24.88
N ASP A 466 -16.34 -6.53 -24.59
CA ASP A 466 -16.46 -7.87 -25.15
C ASP A 466 -17.47 -8.69 -24.34
N TRP A 467 -18.52 -9.16 -25.01
CA TRP A 467 -19.61 -9.96 -24.43
C TRP A 467 -19.63 -11.39 -24.96
N ARG A 468 -18.56 -11.83 -25.62
CA ARG A 468 -18.41 -13.24 -25.96
C ARG A 468 -18.12 -14.07 -24.72
N ASP A 469 -18.44 -15.34 -24.80
CA ASP A 469 -18.11 -16.28 -23.73
C ASP A 469 -16.61 -16.45 -23.58
N LEU A 470 -16.19 -16.75 -22.35
CA LEU A 470 -14.79 -17.02 -22.04
C LEU A 470 -14.21 -18.11 -22.95
N GLU A 471 -14.97 -19.17 -23.18
CA GLU A 471 -14.56 -20.31 -24.01
C GLU A 471 -14.36 -19.91 -25.47
N GLU A 472 -15.25 -19.06 -26.01
CA GLU A 472 -15.12 -18.53 -27.37
C GLU A 472 -13.85 -17.67 -27.49
N ILE A 473 -13.63 -16.73 -26.55
CA ILE A 473 -12.46 -15.84 -26.56
C ILE A 473 -11.15 -16.63 -26.45
N VAL A 474 -11.11 -17.60 -25.53
CA VAL A 474 -9.90 -18.40 -25.28
C VAL A 474 -9.64 -19.36 -26.44
N SER A 475 -10.66 -20.00 -26.99
CA SER A 475 -10.49 -20.92 -28.14
C SER A 475 -10.00 -20.20 -29.40
N GLU A 476 -10.46 -18.97 -29.65
CA GLU A 476 -10.02 -18.17 -30.80
C GLU A 476 -8.55 -17.73 -30.68
N ILE A 477 -8.09 -17.35 -29.47
CA ILE A 477 -6.79 -16.71 -29.27
C ILE A 477 -5.72 -17.70 -28.78
N GLU A 478 -6.04 -18.58 -27.84
CA GLU A 478 -5.12 -19.54 -27.22
C GLU A 478 -5.33 -21.00 -27.68
N GLY A 479 -6.48 -21.30 -28.31
CA GLY A 479 -6.88 -22.65 -28.70
C GLY A 479 -7.73 -23.37 -27.65
N GLU A 480 -8.52 -24.36 -28.09
CA GLU A 480 -9.46 -25.10 -27.24
C GLU A 480 -8.78 -25.79 -26.04
N ASP A 481 -7.57 -26.32 -26.22
CA ASP A 481 -6.80 -27.00 -25.17
C ASP A 481 -6.46 -26.10 -23.97
N ARG A 482 -6.61 -24.78 -24.11
CA ARG A 482 -6.29 -23.80 -23.08
C ARG A 482 -7.49 -23.35 -22.26
N ILE A 483 -8.72 -23.76 -22.63
CA ILE A 483 -9.95 -23.37 -21.93
C ILE A 483 -9.91 -23.79 -20.46
N GLU A 484 -9.49 -25.02 -20.16
CA GLU A 484 -9.42 -25.54 -18.78
C GLU A 484 -8.54 -24.69 -17.87
N ALA A 485 -7.44 -24.11 -18.39
CA ALA A 485 -6.57 -23.24 -17.60
C ALA A 485 -7.29 -21.95 -17.13
N TRP A 486 -8.33 -21.53 -17.86
CA TRP A 486 -9.15 -20.37 -17.54
C TRP A 486 -10.40 -20.72 -16.74
N GLN A 487 -10.65 -21.99 -16.38
CA GLN A 487 -11.77 -22.34 -15.51
C GLN A 487 -11.42 -22.04 -14.04
N TYR A 488 -12.41 -21.59 -13.28
CA TYR A 488 -12.26 -21.29 -11.85
C TYR A 488 -13.14 -22.22 -11.04
N ASP A 489 -12.51 -23.05 -10.21
CA ASP A 489 -13.20 -24.12 -9.46
C ASP A 489 -13.44 -23.75 -7.99
N GLY A 490 -13.38 -22.45 -7.64
CA GLY A 490 -13.47 -21.97 -6.26
C GLY A 490 -12.13 -21.98 -5.50
N ILE A 491 -12.11 -21.37 -4.32
CA ILE A 491 -11.01 -21.52 -3.34
C ILE A 491 -11.23 -22.83 -2.58
N GLY A 492 -10.99 -23.97 -3.23
CA GLY A 492 -11.14 -25.28 -2.59
C GLY A 492 -11.64 -26.37 -3.53
N GLY A 493 -10.70 -27.00 -4.23
CA GLY A 493 -10.92 -28.14 -5.12
C GLY A 493 -9.61 -28.84 -5.47
N THR A 494 -8.73 -29.05 -4.49
CA THR A 494 -7.64 -30.05 -4.48
C THR A 494 -7.36 -30.46 -3.05
#